data_AF-A0A949DLZ4-F1
#
_entry.id   AF-A0A949DLZ4-F1
#
_cell.length_a   1.000
_cell.length_b   1.000
_cell.length_c   1.000
_cell.angle_alpha   90.00
_cell.angle_beta   90.00
_cell.angle_gamma   90.00
#
_symmetry.space_group_name_H-M   'P 1'
#
loop_
_entity.id
_entity.type
_entity.pdbx_description
1 polymer ?
#
loop_
_entity_poly.entity_id
_entity_poly.type
_entity_poly.pdbx_seq_one_letter_code
_entity_poly.pdbx_strand_id
1 'polypeptide(L)'
;FISGIYNYCDRWCERCSLTSKCFLYAKDQKRLAEHRRKGEDPYDWKIVMKDVAKSFKETKELILKTAKERGIDLENLPEEEYESPDPTGHPLYQRSHNYMDLARKFLERLRKSIQAFGIELPERIEIIPSSVEDVETLREIVSCHEIISWYHTQISVKVYRALGSKMEKSEDKELDEIDIYDANGSAKIAYLGVVKSIVALQKVYHWNEDLQDDALTLLVEADRLRRMIDKKFPGHRTFKRPGFDE
;
A
#
# COMPACT_ATOMS: atom_id res chain seq x y z
N PHE A 1 3.18 5.73 -21.47
CA PHE A 1 3.14 5.36 -20.04
C PHE A 1 4.44 5.79 -19.39
N ILE A 2 4.43 6.16 -18.10
CA ILE A 2 5.66 6.41 -17.33
C ILE A 2 6.19 5.07 -16.84
N SER A 3 7.45 4.75 -17.17
CA SER A 3 8.08 3.51 -16.73
C SER A 3 8.23 3.47 -15.21
N GLY A 4 7.92 2.33 -14.58
CA GLY A 4 8.08 2.13 -13.14
C GLY A 4 7.15 2.94 -12.23
N ILE A 5 6.18 3.69 -12.76
CA ILE A 5 5.24 4.52 -11.97
C ILE A 5 4.48 3.73 -10.89
N TYR A 6 4.31 2.43 -11.08
CA TYR A 6 3.61 1.53 -10.17
C TYR A 6 4.53 0.83 -9.15
N ASN A 7 5.85 1.01 -9.22
CA ASN A 7 6.80 0.32 -8.34
C ASN A 7 6.74 0.90 -6.91
N TYR A 8 6.61 2.23 -6.82
CA TYR A 8 6.55 2.98 -5.56
C TYR A 8 5.32 3.89 -5.52
N CYS A 9 4.15 3.31 -5.76
CA CYS A 9 2.86 3.94 -5.48
C CYS A 9 2.21 3.34 -4.23
N ASP A 10 1.15 3.97 -3.74
CA ASP A 10 0.32 3.45 -2.64
C ASP A 10 -0.83 2.56 -3.13
N ARG A 11 -0.86 2.21 -4.42
CA ARG A 11 -1.87 1.38 -5.07
C ARG A 11 -3.32 1.85 -4.88
N TRP A 12 -3.55 3.10 -4.46
CA TRP A 12 -4.90 3.65 -4.32
C TRP A 12 -5.36 4.27 -5.64
N CYS A 13 -5.62 3.41 -6.63
CA CYS A 13 -5.89 3.81 -8.01
C CYS A 13 -7.09 4.76 -8.12
N GLU A 14 -8.13 4.56 -7.31
CA GLU A 14 -9.34 5.38 -7.25
C GLU A 14 -9.06 6.84 -6.85
N ARG A 15 -7.94 7.11 -6.17
CA ARG A 15 -7.50 8.46 -5.78
C ARG A 15 -6.23 8.93 -6.51
N CYS A 16 -5.76 8.16 -7.48
CA CYS A 16 -4.50 8.45 -8.16
C CYS A 16 -4.70 9.41 -9.34
N SER A 17 -4.05 10.58 -9.29
CA SER A 17 -4.08 11.59 -10.36
C SER A 17 -3.31 11.19 -11.62
N LEU A 18 -2.54 10.10 -11.58
CA LEU A 18 -1.65 9.66 -12.66
C LEU A 18 -2.13 8.39 -13.37
N THR A 19 -3.39 7.99 -13.16
CA THR A 19 -4.01 6.80 -13.79
C THR A 19 -3.87 6.80 -15.31
N SER A 20 -4.03 7.96 -15.96
CA SER A 20 -3.87 8.13 -17.42
C SER A 20 -2.44 7.83 -17.92
N LYS A 21 -1.43 7.88 -17.04
CA LYS A 21 -0.03 7.62 -17.37
C LYS A 21 0.43 6.22 -16.89
N CYS A 22 -0.41 5.46 -16.20
CA CYS A 22 -0.07 4.19 -15.58
C CYS A 22 -0.46 2.99 -16.46
N PHE A 23 0.55 2.21 -16.87
CA PHE A 23 0.34 1.01 -17.70
C PHE A 23 -0.50 -0.06 -16.97
N LEU A 24 -0.22 -0.32 -15.68
CA LEU A 24 -0.97 -1.31 -14.92
C LEU A 24 -2.45 -0.93 -14.77
N TYR A 25 -2.75 0.35 -14.55
CA TYR A 25 -4.13 0.81 -14.48
C TYR A 25 -4.85 0.63 -15.82
N ALA A 26 -4.21 1.02 -16.93
CA ALA A 26 -4.79 0.84 -18.26
C ALA A 26 -5.02 -0.66 -18.59
N LYS A 27 -4.08 -1.53 -18.23
CA LYS A 27 -4.23 -3.00 -18.39
C LYS A 27 -5.41 -3.53 -17.56
N ASP A 28 -5.55 -3.08 -16.32
CA ASP A 28 -6.65 -3.51 -15.45
C ASP A 28 -8.01 -3.01 -15.96
N GLN A 29 -8.13 -1.74 -16.39
CA GLN A 29 -9.36 -1.23 -17.00
C GLN A 29 -9.77 -2.00 -18.25
N LYS A 30 -8.79 -2.38 -19.08
CA LYS A 30 -9.05 -3.24 -20.26
C LYS A 30 -9.58 -4.60 -19.84
N ARG A 31 -8.98 -5.25 -18.84
CA ARG A 31 -9.45 -6.53 -18.28
C ARG A 31 -10.88 -6.42 -17.77
N LEU A 32 -11.19 -5.40 -16.96
CA LEU A 32 -12.54 -5.16 -16.45
C LEU A 32 -13.56 -4.94 -17.58
N ALA A 33 -13.20 -4.18 -18.61
CA ALA A 33 -14.06 -3.98 -19.77
C ALA A 33 -14.31 -5.28 -20.56
N GLU A 34 -13.29 -6.14 -20.69
CA GLU A 34 -13.42 -7.44 -21.36
C GLU A 34 -14.39 -8.39 -20.64
N HIS A 35 -14.35 -8.48 -19.31
CA HIS A 35 -15.31 -9.28 -18.53
C HIS A 35 -16.72 -8.72 -18.62
N ARG A 36 -16.88 -7.39 -18.46
CA ARG A 36 -18.19 -6.74 -18.63
C ARG A 36 -18.79 -7.02 -20.00
N ARG A 37 -17.97 -6.99 -21.07
CA ARG A 37 -18.43 -7.29 -22.44
C ARG A 37 -18.86 -8.77 -22.61
N LYS A 38 -18.35 -9.68 -21.79
CA LYS A 38 -18.74 -11.09 -21.76
C LYS A 38 -19.93 -11.37 -20.84
N GLY A 39 -20.44 -10.36 -20.13
CA GLY A 39 -21.45 -10.55 -19.08
C GLY A 39 -20.92 -11.25 -17.83
N GLU A 40 -19.60 -11.27 -17.63
CA GLU A 40 -18.95 -11.83 -16.46
C GLU A 40 -18.81 -10.75 -15.38
N ASP A 41 -19.07 -11.11 -14.12
CA ASP A 41 -18.71 -10.26 -12.99
C ASP A 41 -17.18 -10.31 -12.79
N PRO A 42 -16.44 -9.21 -13.01
CA PRO A 42 -14.99 -9.19 -12.84
C PRO A 42 -14.53 -9.34 -11.39
N TYR A 43 -15.45 -9.27 -10.42
CA TYR A 43 -15.18 -9.45 -9.00
C TYR A 43 -15.57 -10.84 -8.48
N ASP A 44 -16.17 -11.69 -9.31
CA ASP A 44 -16.41 -13.09 -8.97
C ASP A 44 -15.07 -13.82 -8.78
N TRP A 45 -14.95 -14.56 -7.68
CA TRP A 45 -13.70 -15.22 -7.30
C TRP A 45 -13.19 -16.22 -8.34
N LYS A 46 -14.09 -16.92 -9.06
CA LYS A 46 -13.67 -17.86 -10.12
C LYS A 46 -13.11 -17.12 -11.31
N ILE A 47 -13.67 -15.96 -11.66
CA ILE A 47 -13.16 -15.10 -12.74
C ILE A 47 -11.80 -14.52 -12.34
N VAL A 48 -11.69 -13.97 -11.12
CA VAL A 48 -10.42 -13.44 -10.59
C VAL A 48 -9.32 -14.51 -10.62
N MET A 49 -9.59 -15.73 -10.15
CA MET A 49 -8.60 -16.80 -10.16
C MET A 49 -8.19 -17.25 -11.57
N LYS A 50 -9.10 -17.19 -12.55
CA LYS A 50 -8.75 -17.43 -13.96
C LYS A 50 -7.81 -16.36 -14.50
N ASP A 51 -8.05 -15.09 -14.19
CA ASP A 51 -7.19 -13.98 -14.62
C ASP A 51 -5.79 -14.06 -13.99
N VAL A 52 -5.73 -14.44 -12.72
CA VAL A 52 -4.48 -14.70 -12.01
C VAL A 52 -3.72 -15.83 -12.71
N ALA A 53 -4.36 -16.97 -12.95
CA ALA A 53 -3.73 -18.11 -13.63
C ALA A 53 -3.22 -17.74 -15.04
N LYS A 54 -4.00 -16.95 -15.80
CA LYS A 54 -3.60 -16.43 -17.11
C LYS A 54 -2.37 -15.53 -16.99
N SER A 55 -2.33 -14.63 -16.01
CA SER A 55 -1.18 -13.72 -15.80
C SER A 55 0.10 -14.47 -15.45
N PHE A 56 0.01 -15.52 -14.61
CA PHE A 56 1.15 -16.39 -14.30
C PHE A 56 1.63 -17.17 -15.53
N LYS A 57 0.71 -17.66 -16.36
CA LYS A 57 1.06 -18.33 -17.61
C LYS A 57 1.81 -17.40 -18.58
N GLU A 58 1.28 -16.20 -18.82
CA GLU A 58 1.93 -15.18 -19.67
C GLU A 58 3.33 -14.81 -19.14
N THR A 59 3.46 -14.67 -17.81
CA THR A 59 4.75 -14.37 -17.17
C THR A 59 5.74 -15.52 -17.33
N LYS A 60 5.31 -16.78 -17.14
CA LYS A 60 6.15 -17.96 -17.35
C LYS A 60 6.65 -18.04 -18.79
N GLU A 61 5.79 -17.80 -19.77
CA GLU A 61 6.16 -17.78 -21.20
C GLU A 61 7.21 -16.70 -21.48
N LEU A 62 7.07 -15.51 -20.88
CA LEU A 62 8.05 -14.43 -21.03
C LEU A 62 9.41 -14.79 -20.40
N ILE A 63 9.41 -15.41 -19.21
CA ILE A 63 10.64 -15.85 -18.53
C ILE A 63 11.36 -16.89 -19.39
N LEU A 64 10.66 -17.93 -19.85
CA LEU A 64 11.23 -18.98 -20.69
C LEU A 64 11.83 -18.42 -21.99
N LYS A 65 11.12 -17.48 -22.63
CA LYS A 65 11.62 -16.79 -23.82
C LYS A 65 12.89 -16.00 -23.52
N THR A 66 12.89 -15.23 -22.44
CA THR A 66 14.05 -14.40 -22.04
C THR A 66 15.26 -15.26 -21.67
N ALA A 67 15.06 -16.36 -20.95
CA ALA A 67 16.10 -17.32 -20.62
C ALA A 67 16.76 -17.87 -21.88
N LYS A 68 15.96 -18.31 -22.86
CA LYS A 68 16.46 -18.78 -24.16
C LYS A 68 17.24 -17.70 -24.92
N GLU A 69 16.73 -16.47 -24.97
CA GLU A 69 17.40 -15.34 -25.64
C GLU A 69 18.73 -14.97 -24.99
N ARG A 70 18.85 -15.16 -23.67
CA ARG A 70 20.07 -14.91 -22.89
C ARG A 70 20.99 -16.12 -22.76
N GLY A 71 20.61 -17.27 -23.31
CA GLY A 71 21.38 -18.52 -23.19
C GLY A 71 21.43 -19.08 -21.76
N ILE A 72 20.44 -18.77 -20.92
CA ILE A 72 20.33 -19.27 -19.56
C ILE A 72 19.62 -20.63 -19.60
N ASP A 73 20.28 -21.67 -19.09
CA ASP A 73 19.70 -23.00 -18.91
C ASP A 73 19.02 -23.11 -17.54
N LEU A 74 17.68 -23.16 -17.55
CA LEU A 74 16.88 -23.22 -16.32
C LEU A 74 16.84 -24.62 -15.68
N GLU A 75 17.22 -25.65 -16.42
CA GLU A 75 17.22 -27.04 -15.90
C GLU A 75 18.55 -27.41 -15.22
N ASN A 76 19.56 -26.54 -15.34
CA ASN A 76 20.90 -26.76 -14.83
C ASN A 76 21.45 -25.50 -14.12
N LEU A 77 20.68 -25.00 -13.16
CA LEU A 77 21.09 -23.89 -12.28
C LEU A 77 21.88 -24.43 -11.08
N PRO A 78 22.88 -23.68 -10.57
CA PRO A 78 23.53 -24.03 -9.32
C PRO A 78 22.50 -24.04 -8.18
N GLU A 79 22.64 -24.99 -7.26
CA GLU A 79 21.89 -24.95 -6.00
C GLU A 79 22.44 -23.81 -5.14
N GLU A 80 21.66 -22.75 -5.01
CA GLU A 80 21.92 -21.67 -4.06
C GLU A 80 20.96 -21.78 -2.88
N GLU A 81 21.49 -21.89 -1.66
CA GLU A 81 20.69 -21.74 -0.45
C GLU A 81 20.30 -20.26 -0.29
N TYR A 82 19.13 -19.90 -0.80
CA TYR A 82 18.54 -18.58 -0.56
C TYR A 82 17.84 -18.55 0.80
N GLU A 83 18.46 -17.88 1.77
CA GLU A 83 17.81 -17.54 3.04
C GLU A 83 17.05 -16.22 2.87
N SER A 84 15.72 -16.31 2.76
CA SER A 84 14.88 -15.12 2.68
C SER A 84 15.08 -14.26 3.94
N PRO A 85 15.32 -12.95 3.80
CA PRO A 85 15.42 -12.08 4.96
C PRO A 85 14.11 -12.12 5.75
N ASP A 86 14.21 -12.23 7.08
CA ASP A 86 13.05 -12.15 7.97
C ASP A 86 13.11 -10.92 8.90
N PRO A 87 12.45 -9.82 8.50
CA PRO A 87 12.29 -8.64 9.33
C PRO A 87 11.40 -8.77 10.57
N THR A 88 10.73 -9.90 10.81
CA THR A 88 9.70 -10.02 11.87
C THR A 88 10.21 -9.66 13.27
N GLY A 89 11.48 -9.98 13.57
CA GLY A 89 12.14 -9.63 14.83
C GLY A 89 12.57 -8.16 14.95
N HIS A 90 12.53 -7.38 13.86
CA HIS A 90 13.05 -6.02 13.88
C HIS A 90 12.09 -5.05 14.62
N PRO A 91 12.57 -4.22 15.57
CA PRO A 91 11.69 -3.36 16.38
C PRO A 91 10.81 -2.38 15.57
N LEU A 92 11.32 -1.89 14.43
CA LEU A 92 10.53 -1.05 13.52
C LEU A 92 9.33 -1.81 12.94
N TYR A 93 9.50 -3.07 12.54
CA TYR A 93 8.41 -3.88 12.00
C TYR A 93 7.40 -4.25 13.09
N GLN A 94 7.87 -4.68 14.26
CA GLN A 94 6.98 -5.00 15.39
C GLN A 94 6.10 -3.80 15.76
N ARG A 95 6.67 -2.59 15.76
CA ARG A 95 5.90 -1.37 16.00
C ARG A 95 4.92 -1.06 14.86
N SER A 96 5.30 -1.25 13.59
CA SER A 96 4.38 -1.01 12.47
C SER A 96 3.22 -1.99 12.45
N HIS A 97 3.48 -3.24 12.84
CA HIS A 97 2.47 -4.26 13.02
C HIS A 97 1.54 -3.93 14.19
N ASN A 98 2.09 -3.48 15.32
CA ASN A 98 1.26 -3.03 16.45
C ASN A 98 0.37 -1.84 16.08
N TYR A 99 0.89 -0.86 15.33
CA TYR A 99 0.09 0.24 14.80
C TYR A 99 -1.05 -0.27 13.90
N MET A 100 -0.77 -1.21 13.00
CA MET A 100 -1.80 -1.84 12.16
C MET A 100 -2.92 -2.46 13.00
N ASP A 101 -2.58 -3.21 14.06
CA ASP A 101 -3.56 -3.83 14.94
C ASP A 101 -4.38 -2.83 15.76
N LEU A 102 -3.74 -1.80 16.30
CA LEU A 102 -4.42 -0.72 17.03
C LEU A 102 -5.36 0.05 16.09
N ALA A 103 -4.91 0.37 14.88
CA ALA A 103 -5.68 1.11 13.91
C ALA A 103 -6.90 0.31 13.43
N ARG A 104 -6.77 -1.01 13.26
CA ARG A 104 -7.91 -1.90 12.96
C ARG A 104 -8.99 -1.80 14.03
N LYS A 105 -8.62 -1.88 15.32
CA LYS A 105 -9.59 -1.77 16.43
C LYS A 105 -10.25 -0.39 16.48
N PHE A 106 -9.47 0.66 16.26
CA PHE A 106 -9.96 2.02 16.19
C PHE A 106 -10.93 2.25 15.03
N LEU A 107 -10.64 1.71 13.85
CA LEU A 107 -11.50 1.80 12.67
C LEU A 107 -12.89 1.22 12.93
N GLU A 108 -12.99 0.12 13.67
CA GLU A 108 -14.29 -0.44 14.06
C GLU A 108 -15.09 0.52 14.96
N ARG A 109 -14.44 1.21 15.90
CA ARG A 109 -15.09 2.22 16.75
C ARG A 109 -15.47 3.48 15.97
N LEU A 110 -14.59 3.94 15.11
CA LEU A 110 -14.83 5.07 14.22
C LEU A 110 -16.00 4.78 13.27
N ARG A 111 -16.04 3.58 12.68
CA ARG A 111 -17.14 3.11 11.84
C ARG A 111 -18.48 3.17 12.58
N LYS A 112 -18.55 2.65 13.80
CA LYS A 112 -19.77 2.71 14.63
C LYS A 112 -20.20 4.14 14.91
N SER A 113 -19.23 5.02 15.18
CA SER A 113 -19.50 6.44 15.44
C SER A 113 -20.04 7.15 14.21
N ILE A 114 -19.53 6.84 13.02
CA ILE A 114 -20.05 7.36 11.73
C ILE A 114 -21.47 6.81 11.46
N GLN A 115 -21.69 5.52 11.68
CA GLN A 115 -22.98 4.87 11.47
C GLN A 115 -24.09 5.40 12.39
N ALA A 116 -23.75 5.92 13.57
CA ALA A 116 -24.71 6.58 14.46
C ALA A 116 -25.38 7.81 13.82
N PHE A 117 -24.75 8.40 12.79
CA PHE A 117 -25.32 9.50 11.98
C PHE A 117 -26.17 9.01 10.79
N GLY A 118 -26.49 7.71 10.72
CA GLY A 118 -27.27 7.13 9.63
C GLY A 118 -26.49 6.95 8.32
N ILE A 119 -25.15 7.11 8.35
CA ILE A 119 -24.28 6.88 7.20
C ILE A 119 -23.86 5.40 7.19
N GLU A 120 -24.38 4.64 6.24
CA GLU A 120 -23.74 3.37 5.91
C GLU A 120 -22.42 3.65 5.20
N LEU A 121 -21.35 3.03 5.68
CA LEU A 121 -20.07 2.97 4.98
C LEU A 121 -20.08 1.70 4.11
N PRO A 122 -20.46 1.76 2.81
CA PRO A 122 -20.29 0.62 1.94
C PRO A 122 -18.81 0.32 1.68
N GLU A 123 -18.55 -0.87 1.15
CA GLU A 123 -17.21 -1.26 0.69
C GLU A 123 -16.66 -0.32 -0.41
N ARG A 124 -17.54 0.46 -1.08
CA ARG A 124 -17.28 1.64 -1.93
C ARG A 124 -18.51 2.56 -1.91
N ILE A 125 -18.39 3.87 -1.60
CA ILE A 125 -19.55 4.77 -1.36
C ILE A 125 -19.83 5.76 -2.49
N GLU A 126 -21.06 5.73 -3.01
CA GLU A 126 -21.76 6.84 -3.65
C GLU A 126 -22.55 7.66 -2.61
N ILE A 127 -22.17 8.94 -2.48
CA ILE A 127 -22.89 10.17 -2.07
C ILE A 127 -24.01 10.08 -0.98
N ILE A 128 -23.80 10.83 0.11
CA ILE A 128 -24.70 11.05 1.27
C ILE A 128 -25.70 12.21 1.01
N PRO A 129 -27.00 12.13 1.43
CA PRO A 129 -27.97 13.24 1.35
C PRO A 129 -27.83 14.31 2.45
N SER A 130 -28.49 15.45 2.21
CA SER A 130 -28.18 16.81 2.67
C SER A 130 -28.77 17.28 4.02
N SER A 131 -27.90 17.79 4.90
CA SER A 131 -28.12 18.99 5.76
C SER A 131 -26.77 19.74 5.92
N VAL A 132 -26.77 21.08 5.91
CA VAL A 132 -25.71 21.86 5.24
C VAL A 132 -24.45 22.19 6.10
N GLU A 133 -24.42 21.91 7.41
CA GLU A 133 -23.22 22.12 8.25
C GLU A 133 -22.56 20.81 8.75
N ASP A 134 -23.35 19.83 9.18
CA ASP A 134 -22.81 18.53 9.63
C ASP A 134 -22.30 17.64 8.49
N VAL A 135 -22.80 17.82 7.26
CA VAL A 135 -22.42 16.95 6.13
C VAL A 135 -20.97 17.14 5.72
N GLU A 136 -20.43 18.35 5.75
CA GLU A 136 -19.03 18.56 5.31
C GLU A 136 -18.05 17.98 6.33
N THR A 137 -18.30 18.22 7.62
CA THR A 137 -17.57 17.57 8.71
C THR A 137 -17.67 16.05 8.61
N LEU A 138 -18.88 15.49 8.42
CA LEU A 138 -19.05 14.05 8.29
C LEU A 138 -18.37 13.47 7.05
N ARG A 139 -18.41 14.15 5.90
CA ARG A 139 -17.66 13.75 4.69
C ARG A 139 -16.16 13.74 4.93
N GLU A 140 -15.66 14.74 5.63
CA GLU A 140 -14.25 14.81 6.00
C GLU A 140 -13.87 13.62 6.90
N ILE A 141 -14.70 13.28 7.88
CA ILE A 141 -14.48 12.15 8.78
C ILE A 141 -14.57 10.80 8.06
N VAL A 142 -15.50 10.65 7.11
CA VAL A 142 -15.56 9.48 6.22
C VAL A 142 -14.26 9.38 5.41
N SER A 143 -13.76 10.48 4.85
CA SER A 143 -12.47 10.47 4.15
C SER A 143 -11.30 10.15 5.10
N CYS A 144 -11.35 10.57 6.37
CA CYS A 144 -10.36 10.19 7.37
C CYS A 144 -10.39 8.69 7.66
N HIS A 145 -11.58 8.11 7.81
CA HIS A 145 -11.76 6.67 7.96
C HIS A 145 -11.15 5.91 6.77
N GLU A 146 -11.41 6.34 5.54
CA GLU A 146 -10.83 5.70 4.34
C GLU A 146 -9.30 5.80 4.32
N ILE A 147 -8.73 6.97 4.68
CA ILE A 147 -7.27 7.15 4.74
C ILE A 147 -6.65 6.18 5.76
N ILE A 148 -7.19 6.12 6.97
CA ILE A 148 -6.66 5.25 8.03
C ILE A 148 -6.85 3.78 7.63
N SER A 149 -8.01 3.42 7.08
CA SER A 149 -8.32 2.08 6.58
C SER A 149 -7.36 1.66 5.46
N TRP A 150 -7.03 2.55 4.53
CA TRP A 150 -6.09 2.23 3.46
C TRP A 150 -4.65 2.05 3.97
N TYR A 151 -4.17 2.96 4.80
CA TYR A 151 -2.75 2.99 5.16
C TYR A 151 -2.37 2.08 6.32
N HIS A 152 -3.29 1.70 7.22
CA HIS A 152 -2.91 0.92 8.40
C HIS A 152 -2.26 -0.43 8.07
N THR A 153 -2.74 -1.15 7.06
CA THR A 153 -2.12 -2.40 6.58
C THR A 153 -0.89 -2.11 5.71
N GLN A 154 -1.00 -1.13 4.82
CA GLN A 154 0.06 -0.79 3.88
C GLN A 154 1.36 -0.39 4.56
N ILE A 155 1.29 0.42 5.62
CA ILE A 155 2.48 0.88 6.36
C ILE A 155 3.29 -0.33 6.84
N SER A 156 2.66 -1.32 7.47
CA SER A 156 3.35 -2.50 7.98
C SER A 156 4.00 -3.33 6.87
N VAL A 157 3.26 -3.57 5.76
CA VAL A 157 3.78 -4.29 4.59
C VAL A 157 4.98 -3.57 3.96
N LYS A 158 4.92 -2.25 3.85
CA LYS A 158 6.00 -1.45 3.26
C LYS A 158 7.22 -1.34 4.18
N VAL A 159 7.01 -1.29 5.49
CA VAL A 159 8.10 -1.40 6.47
C VAL A 159 8.79 -2.76 6.38
N TYR A 160 8.01 -3.85 6.31
CA TYR A 160 8.55 -5.20 6.13
C TYR A 160 9.43 -5.28 4.89
N ARG A 161 8.92 -4.87 3.72
CA ARG A 161 9.68 -4.87 2.47
C ARG A 161 10.94 -4.01 2.56
N ALA A 162 10.83 -2.80 3.10
CA ALA A 162 11.99 -1.91 3.23
C ALA A 162 13.11 -2.53 4.09
N LEU A 163 12.73 -3.22 5.16
CA LEU A 163 13.68 -3.93 6.02
C LEU A 163 14.24 -5.17 5.33
N GLY A 164 13.39 -5.95 4.65
CA GLY A 164 13.79 -7.13 3.88
C GLY A 164 14.86 -6.78 2.85
N SER A 165 14.58 -5.82 1.96
CA SER A 165 15.56 -5.35 0.97
C SER A 165 16.83 -4.80 1.59
N LYS A 166 16.79 -4.19 2.78
CA LYS A 166 18.01 -3.72 3.46
C LYS A 166 18.79 -4.86 4.13
N MET A 167 18.16 -5.99 4.40
CA MET A 167 18.77 -7.18 4.97
C MET A 167 19.36 -8.08 3.88
N GLU A 168 18.80 -8.05 2.67
CA GLU A 168 19.46 -8.58 1.47
C GLU A 168 20.76 -7.79 1.29
N LYS A 169 21.87 -8.46 1.62
CA LYS A 169 23.22 -7.96 1.39
C LYS A 169 23.82 -8.83 0.33
N SER A 170 24.10 -8.26 -0.82
CA SER A 170 24.86 -8.92 -1.87
C SER A 170 26.32 -8.51 -1.82
N GLU A 171 27.23 -9.43 -2.11
CA GLU A 171 28.63 -9.07 -2.40
C GLU A 171 28.77 -8.37 -3.76
N ASP A 172 27.76 -8.55 -4.63
CA ASP A 172 27.64 -7.81 -5.89
C ASP A 172 27.11 -6.40 -5.62
N LYS A 173 27.92 -5.40 -5.99
CA LYS A 173 27.61 -3.99 -5.78
C LYS A 173 26.38 -3.53 -6.56
N GLU A 174 26.15 -4.04 -7.77
CA GLU A 174 24.97 -3.65 -8.55
C GLU A 174 23.69 -4.16 -7.89
N LEU A 175 23.72 -5.37 -7.34
CA LEU A 175 22.60 -5.93 -6.57
C LEU A 175 22.37 -5.17 -5.26
N ASP A 176 23.44 -4.87 -4.50
CA ASP A 176 23.35 -4.07 -3.27
C ASP A 176 22.75 -2.67 -3.52
N GLU A 177 23.11 -2.03 -4.64
CA GLU A 177 22.52 -0.74 -5.04
C GLU A 177 21.02 -0.85 -5.35
N ILE A 178 20.58 -1.92 -6.02
CA ILE A 178 19.17 -2.21 -6.31
C ILE A 178 18.38 -2.41 -5.00
N ASP A 179 18.95 -3.15 -4.07
CA ASP A 179 18.35 -3.47 -2.77
C ASP A 179 18.22 -2.23 -1.88
N ILE A 180 19.25 -1.39 -1.84
CA ILE A 180 19.21 -0.09 -1.16
C ILE A 180 18.18 0.83 -1.81
N TYR A 181 18.08 0.83 -3.14
CA TYR A 181 17.09 1.61 -3.87
C TYR A 181 15.67 1.16 -3.51
N ASP A 182 15.38 -0.15 -3.49
CA ASP A 182 14.08 -0.68 -3.11
C ASP A 182 13.74 -0.43 -1.63
N ALA A 183 14.74 -0.56 -0.75
CA ALA A 183 14.59 -0.28 0.67
C ALA A 183 14.14 1.18 0.90
N ASN A 184 14.82 2.14 0.28
CA ASN A 184 14.50 3.56 0.40
C ASN A 184 13.14 3.90 -0.26
N GLY A 185 12.85 3.32 -1.42
CA GLY A 185 11.56 3.50 -2.10
C GLY A 185 10.39 2.96 -1.28
N SER A 186 10.52 1.75 -0.73
CA SER A 186 9.51 1.14 0.14
C SER A 186 9.32 1.93 1.44
N ALA A 187 10.42 2.39 2.06
CA ALA A 187 10.39 3.25 3.24
C ALA A 187 9.69 4.59 2.96
N LYS A 188 9.89 5.19 1.78
CA LYS A 188 9.22 6.43 1.36
C LYS A 188 7.70 6.25 1.30
N ILE A 189 7.21 5.11 0.81
CA ILE A 189 5.76 4.82 0.79
C ILE A 189 5.21 4.62 2.20
N ALA A 190 5.89 3.84 3.05
CA ALA A 190 5.51 3.70 4.45
C ALA A 190 5.42 5.06 5.17
N TYR A 191 6.45 5.90 4.97
CA TYR A 191 6.51 7.24 5.54
C TYR A 191 5.32 8.11 5.11
N LEU A 192 5.00 8.14 3.80
CA LEU A 192 3.88 8.92 3.28
C LEU A 192 2.53 8.44 3.83
N GLY A 193 2.35 7.11 3.97
CA GLY A 193 1.18 6.53 4.61
C GLY A 193 1.05 7.00 6.07
N VAL A 194 2.15 6.95 6.84
CA VAL A 194 2.17 7.43 8.23
C VAL A 194 1.77 8.91 8.33
N VAL A 195 2.33 9.77 7.48
CA VAL A 195 2.00 11.22 7.49
C VAL A 195 0.52 11.45 7.17
N LYS A 196 -0.02 10.76 6.16
CA LYS A 196 -1.45 10.86 5.82
C LYS A 196 -2.34 10.38 6.97
N SER A 197 -1.98 9.28 7.62
CA SER A 197 -2.70 8.78 8.79
C SER A 197 -2.65 9.74 9.97
N ILE A 198 -1.53 10.41 10.25
CA ILE A 198 -1.44 11.42 11.33
C ILE A 198 -2.45 12.55 11.10
N VAL A 199 -2.51 13.09 9.87
CA VAL A 199 -3.46 14.17 9.55
C VAL A 199 -4.91 13.71 9.70
N ALA A 200 -5.24 12.49 9.25
CA ALA A 200 -6.57 11.94 9.41
C ALA A 200 -6.95 11.70 10.88
N LEU A 201 -6.02 11.15 11.68
CA LEU A 201 -6.23 10.91 13.10
C LEU A 201 -6.40 12.21 13.89
N GLN A 202 -5.68 13.28 13.54
CA GLN A 202 -5.86 14.60 14.14
C GLN A 202 -7.28 15.12 13.91
N LYS A 203 -7.84 14.95 12.72
CA LYS A 203 -9.22 15.38 12.44
C LYS A 203 -10.23 14.59 13.27
N VAL A 204 -10.08 13.27 13.35
CA VAL A 204 -10.96 12.43 14.18
C VAL A 204 -10.84 12.77 15.67
N TYR A 205 -9.63 13.07 16.16
CA TYR A 205 -9.39 13.50 17.53
C TYR A 205 -10.19 14.76 17.91
N HIS A 206 -10.26 15.76 17.02
CA HIS A 206 -11.02 16.98 17.30
C HIS A 206 -12.53 16.81 17.10
N TRP A 207 -12.96 15.79 16.37
CA TRP A 207 -14.37 15.59 16.02
C TRP A 207 -15.17 14.86 17.10
N ASN A 208 -14.60 13.85 17.76
CA ASN A 208 -15.35 13.00 18.68
C ASN A 208 -14.56 12.73 19.96
N GLU A 209 -15.06 13.25 21.08
CA GLU A 209 -14.46 13.13 22.41
C GLU A 209 -14.30 11.66 22.85
N ASP A 210 -15.26 10.78 22.54
CA ASP A 210 -15.20 9.36 22.91
C ASP A 210 -14.08 8.58 22.20
N LEU A 211 -13.55 9.15 21.11
CA LEU A 211 -12.48 8.57 20.31
C LEU A 211 -11.11 9.22 20.57
N GLN A 212 -11.04 10.27 21.41
CA GLN A 212 -9.81 11.04 21.61
C GLN A 212 -8.65 10.21 22.15
N ASP A 213 -8.88 9.38 23.17
CA ASP A 213 -7.82 8.58 23.78
C ASP A 213 -7.22 7.56 22.80
N ASP A 214 -8.07 6.92 22.00
CA ASP A 214 -7.62 5.97 20.97
C ASP A 214 -6.88 6.70 19.84
N ALA A 215 -7.42 7.83 19.38
CA ALA A 215 -6.80 8.64 18.34
C ALA A 215 -5.43 9.17 18.81
N LEU A 216 -5.32 9.61 20.07
CA LEU A 216 -4.07 10.05 20.68
C LEU A 216 -3.06 8.91 20.77
N THR A 217 -3.48 7.72 21.18
CA THR A 217 -2.64 6.52 21.22
C THR A 217 -2.06 6.22 19.83
N LEU A 218 -2.89 6.27 18.80
CA LEU A 218 -2.46 6.06 17.42
C LEU A 218 -1.57 7.18 16.89
N LEU A 219 -1.82 8.44 17.25
CA LEU A 219 -0.97 9.57 16.89
C LEU A 219 0.45 9.42 17.45
N VAL A 220 0.56 8.98 18.72
CA VAL A 220 1.86 8.71 19.37
C VAL A 220 2.60 7.59 18.65
N GLU A 221 1.94 6.47 18.35
CA GLU A 221 2.58 5.36 17.63
C GLU A 221 2.95 5.74 16.19
N ALA A 222 2.11 6.51 15.49
CA ALA A 222 2.40 7.00 14.15
C ALA A 222 3.61 7.96 14.13
N ASP A 223 3.72 8.89 15.08
CA ASP A 223 4.89 9.78 15.16
C ASP A 223 6.19 9.01 15.48
N ARG A 224 6.10 8.00 16.37
CA ARG A 224 7.23 7.11 16.65
C ARG A 224 7.66 6.35 15.40
N LEU A 225 6.72 5.79 14.64
CA LEU A 225 7.01 5.11 13.37
C LEU A 225 7.68 6.06 12.38
N ARG A 226 7.14 7.26 12.20
CA ARG A 226 7.69 8.29 11.32
C ARG A 226 9.18 8.54 11.62
N ARG A 227 9.51 8.78 12.90
CA ARG A 227 10.91 9.01 13.33
C ARG A 227 11.80 7.79 13.16
N MET A 228 11.29 6.59 13.41
CA MET A 228 12.07 5.36 13.25
C MET A 228 12.35 5.05 11.77
N ILE A 229 11.40 5.32 10.86
CA ILE A 229 11.61 5.21 9.42
C ILE A 229 12.69 6.21 8.97
N ASP A 230 12.58 7.48 9.38
CA ASP A 230 13.59 8.52 9.10
C ASP A 230 14.99 8.07 9.53
N LYS A 231 15.11 7.51 10.74
CA LYS A 231 16.38 7.04 11.28
C LYS A 231 16.93 5.81 10.55
N LYS A 232 16.08 4.85 10.19
CA LYS A 232 16.52 3.57 9.59
C LYS A 232 16.84 3.70 8.09
N PHE A 233 16.15 4.60 7.40
CA PHE A 233 16.20 4.75 5.94
C PHE A 233 16.41 6.22 5.53
N PRO A 234 17.50 6.89 5.89
CA PRO A 234 17.68 8.31 5.62
C PRO A 234 17.51 8.68 4.12
N GLY A 235 17.86 7.78 3.21
CA GLY A 235 17.68 7.96 1.76
C GLY A 235 16.22 8.01 1.29
N HIS A 236 15.24 7.59 2.10
CA HIS A 236 13.82 7.64 1.72
C HIS A 236 13.34 9.09 1.46
N ARG A 237 13.96 10.08 2.12
CA ARG A 237 13.59 11.49 1.98
C ARG A 237 13.90 12.01 0.58
N THR A 238 15.06 11.65 0.05
CA THR A 238 15.57 12.07 -1.26
C THR A 238 15.18 11.11 -2.38
N PHE A 239 14.66 9.91 -2.06
CA PHE A 239 14.11 8.99 -3.04
C PHE A 239 13.00 9.65 -3.86
N LYS A 240 13.13 9.59 -5.20
CA LYS A 240 12.18 10.13 -6.16
C LYS A 240 11.30 9.03 -6.72
N ARG A 241 10.02 9.06 -6.41
CA ARG A 241 9.05 8.09 -6.94
C ARG A 241 8.79 8.37 -8.42
N PRO A 242 8.94 7.38 -9.32
CA PRO A 242 8.74 7.59 -10.76
C PRO A 242 7.38 8.22 -11.06
N GLY A 243 7.39 9.42 -11.66
CA GLY A 243 6.19 10.17 -12.05
C GLY A 243 5.46 10.91 -10.93
N PHE A 244 5.79 10.71 -9.66
CA PHE A 244 5.14 11.36 -8.52
C PHE A 244 5.96 12.48 -7.89
N ASP A 245 7.29 12.34 -7.86
CA ASP A 245 8.19 13.31 -7.24
C ASP A 245 9.18 13.85 -8.29
N GLU A 246 9.45 15.16 -8.27
CA GLU A 246 10.42 15.85 -9.15
C GLU A 246 11.83 15.96 -8.56
#